data_AF-A0A9E1PWK3-F1
#
_entry.id   AF-A0A9E1PWK3-F1
#
_cell.length_a   1.000
_cell.length_b   1.000
_cell.length_c   1.000
_cell.angle_alpha   90.00
_cell.angle_beta   90.00
_cell.angle_gamma   90.00
#
_symmetry.space_group_name_H-M   'P 1'
#
loop_
_entity.id
_entity.type
_entity.pdbx_description
1 polymer ?
#
loop_
_entity_poly.entity_id
_entity_poly.type
_entity_poly.pdbx_seq_one_letter_code
_entity_poly.pdbx_strand_id
1 'polypeptide(L)'
;MGPLAGVKVVEFAGIGPGPFCCMLLSDMGADVIRLDRVANVGADPNEPKYNNLLRGRKNIALDLKNPDGVEAALKLCDRADILIEGFRPGVMERLGLGPDTIFARNPKMVYGRMTGWGQDGPIAHTAGHDINYIALTGALHAIGTKENGPTPPLNLIGDFGGGALYMAMGALAAYIEAQKSGKGQVVDTSMVEGAASLMSSAYGALASGAFKEERESNRLDGGCHHYATYETSDGEHIAIGANEPQFYKLMLETVGLGDANLPAQADRDNWLQNKETLAAVFKTKTREEWTALMEQKDVCYAPVLRMSESMAHPHNVHRGTFVEVDGVKQPGPAPRFERTASAIPSGCAYAGENTKDALADWGFGAGDIDSLLTSGAAKQR
;
A
#
# COMPACT_ATOMS: atom_id res chain seq x y z
N MET A 1 18.33 -9.02 9.04
CA MET A 1 17.40 -10.05 9.59
C MET A 1 16.06 -9.93 8.88
N GLY A 2 15.22 -10.96 8.89
CA GLY A 2 13.96 -11.01 8.11
C GLY A 2 14.03 -12.00 6.94
N PRO A 3 12.90 -12.33 6.29
CA PRO A 3 12.85 -13.33 5.21
C PRO A 3 13.62 -12.92 3.95
N LEU A 4 13.88 -11.62 3.74
CA LEU A 4 14.63 -11.09 2.60
C LEU A 4 16.07 -10.70 2.95
N ALA A 5 16.59 -11.19 4.07
CA ALA A 5 17.98 -10.95 4.45
C ALA A 5 18.95 -11.40 3.33
N GLY A 6 19.77 -10.48 2.85
CA GLY A 6 20.72 -10.72 1.76
C GLY A 6 20.23 -10.29 0.38
N VAL A 7 18.94 -9.96 0.22
CA VAL A 7 18.41 -9.37 -1.02
C VAL A 7 18.76 -7.90 -1.08
N LYS A 8 19.34 -7.45 -2.20
CA LYS A 8 19.69 -6.05 -2.47
C LYS A 8 18.71 -5.40 -3.44
N VAL A 9 18.17 -4.25 -3.06
CA VAL A 9 17.16 -3.53 -3.85
C VAL A 9 17.62 -2.10 -4.12
N VAL A 10 17.57 -1.69 -5.38
CA VAL A 10 17.78 -0.30 -5.79
C VAL A 10 16.42 0.34 -6.05
N GLU A 11 16.06 1.34 -5.25
CA GLU A 11 14.86 2.15 -5.43
C GLU A 11 15.23 3.47 -6.11
N PHE A 12 14.66 3.74 -7.28
CA PHE A 12 14.69 5.09 -7.84
C PHE A 12 13.56 5.93 -7.24
N ALA A 13 13.91 7.09 -6.67
CA ALA A 13 12.97 7.90 -5.92
C ALA A 13 11.69 8.25 -6.72
N GLY A 14 10.59 7.65 -6.29
CA GLY A 14 9.22 7.99 -6.71
C GLY A 14 8.36 8.46 -5.54
N ILE A 15 7.05 8.54 -5.78
CA ILE A 15 6.02 8.87 -4.80
C ILE A 15 5.12 7.66 -4.51
N GLY A 16 4.37 7.72 -3.40
CA GLY A 16 3.29 6.80 -3.01
C GLY A 16 3.61 5.30 -3.14
N PRO A 17 3.21 4.66 -4.24
CA PRO A 17 3.36 3.22 -4.52
C PRO A 17 4.81 2.69 -4.39
N GLY A 18 5.79 3.35 -5.04
CA GLY A 18 7.21 2.94 -5.04
C GLY A 18 7.80 2.89 -3.64
N PRO A 19 7.74 4.01 -2.91
CA PRO A 19 8.14 4.09 -1.52
C PRO A 19 7.46 3.05 -0.63
N PHE A 20 6.15 2.80 -0.78
CA PHE A 20 5.45 1.81 0.02
C PHE A 20 5.94 0.38 -0.27
N CYS A 21 6.13 0.01 -1.54
CA CYS A 21 6.69 -1.29 -1.92
C CYS A 21 8.09 -1.49 -1.30
N CYS A 22 8.98 -0.51 -1.46
CA CYS A 22 10.35 -0.58 -0.94
C CYS A 22 10.40 -0.57 0.60
N MET A 23 9.46 0.11 1.26
CA MET A 23 9.28 0.03 2.71
C MET A 23 8.97 -1.41 3.16
N LEU A 24 8.04 -2.08 2.48
CA LEU A 24 7.68 -3.47 2.82
C LEU A 24 8.86 -4.43 2.63
N LEU A 25 9.62 -4.28 1.54
CA LEU A 25 10.81 -5.10 1.28
C LEU A 25 11.91 -4.87 2.32
N SER A 26 12.14 -3.60 2.69
CA SER A 26 13.07 -3.20 3.75
C SER A 26 12.65 -3.76 5.12
N ASP A 27 11.39 -3.62 5.50
CA ASP A 27 10.85 -4.15 6.76
C ASP A 27 11.02 -5.70 6.83
N MET A 28 10.97 -6.37 5.68
CA MET A 28 11.23 -7.80 5.53
C MET A 28 12.72 -8.17 5.45
N GLY A 29 13.63 -7.19 5.57
CA GLY A 29 15.06 -7.42 5.71
C GLY A 29 15.91 -7.24 4.46
N ALA A 30 15.32 -6.76 3.35
CA ALA A 30 16.10 -6.42 2.16
C ALA A 30 16.99 -5.19 2.43
N ASP A 31 18.21 -5.21 1.88
CA ASP A 31 19.11 -4.05 1.85
C ASP A 31 18.65 -3.13 0.72
N VAL A 32 17.83 -2.14 1.05
CA VAL A 32 17.29 -1.18 0.10
C VAL A 32 18.13 0.09 0.11
N ILE A 33 18.59 0.51 -1.07
CA ILE A 33 19.21 1.81 -1.29
C ILE A 33 18.28 2.68 -2.15
N ARG A 34 17.91 3.85 -1.62
CA ARG A 34 17.09 4.82 -2.34
C ARG A 34 17.96 5.86 -3.02
N LEU A 35 17.78 6.00 -4.32
CA LEU A 35 18.40 7.01 -5.18
C LEU A 35 17.50 8.23 -5.32
N ASP A 36 17.87 9.31 -4.62
CA ASP A 36 17.24 10.62 -4.74
C ASP A 36 18.03 11.56 -5.65
N ARG A 37 17.37 12.65 -6.06
CA ARG A 37 18.01 13.70 -6.87
C ARG A 37 18.86 14.60 -5.96
N VAL A 38 20.04 15.01 -6.43
CA VAL A 38 20.88 16.01 -5.72
C VAL A 38 20.15 17.31 -5.37
N ALA A 39 19.14 17.68 -6.18
CA ALA A 39 18.30 18.85 -5.94
C ALA A 39 17.42 18.75 -4.68
N ASN A 40 17.14 17.53 -4.20
CA ASN A 40 16.32 17.31 -3.01
C ASN A 40 17.13 17.44 -1.70
N VAL A 41 18.48 17.45 -1.79
CA VAL A 41 19.36 17.53 -0.62
C VAL A 41 19.24 18.91 0.04
N GLY A 42 18.62 18.95 1.23
CA GLY A 42 18.40 20.17 2.00
C GLY A 42 17.15 20.96 1.60
N ALA A 43 16.28 20.41 0.73
CA ALA A 43 15.10 21.12 0.22
C ALA A 43 14.03 21.39 1.30
N ASP A 44 13.79 20.43 2.19
CA ASP A 44 12.87 20.57 3.32
C ASP A 44 13.55 20.02 4.59
N PRO A 45 13.63 20.79 5.69
CA PRO A 45 14.20 20.33 6.95
C PRO A 45 13.30 19.35 7.73
N ASN A 46 11.99 19.33 7.46
CA ASN A 46 11.00 18.50 8.18
C ASN A 46 10.73 17.15 7.49
N GLU A 47 10.96 17.05 6.18
CA GLU A 47 10.99 15.77 5.46
C GLU A 47 12.36 15.11 5.61
N PRO A 48 12.46 13.79 5.87
CA PRO A 48 11.40 12.79 5.68
C PRO A 48 10.79 12.25 6.98
N LYS A 49 10.96 12.94 8.12
CA LYS A 49 10.64 12.40 9.46
C LYS A 49 9.22 11.83 9.58
N TYR A 50 8.23 12.48 8.99
CA TYR A 50 6.81 12.06 9.08
C TYR A 50 6.35 11.22 7.88
N ASN A 51 7.21 11.04 6.88
CA ASN A 51 6.93 10.22 5.72
C ASN A 51 7.35 8.78 5.99
N ASN A 52 6.51 8.07 6.77
CA ASN A 52 6.77 6.71 7.21
C ASN A 52 7.05 5.72 6.06
N LEU A 53 6.63 6.05 4.83
CA LEU A 53 6.94 5.27 3.62
C LEU A 53 8.44 5.22 3.32
N LEU A 54 9.25 6.11 3.89
CA LEU A 54 10.68 6.23 3.65
C LEU A 54 11.56 5.56 4.71
N ARG A 55 10.95 4.89 5.70
CA ARG A 55 11.69 4.21 6.78
C ARG A 55 12.51 3.02 6.27
N GLY A 56 13.46 2.61 7.11
CA GLY A 56 14.18 1.33 7.02
C GLY A 56 15.29 1.25 5.98
N ARG A 57 15.57 2.33 5.25
CA ARG A 57 16.50 2.29 4.12
C ARG A 57 17.39 3.51 4.04
N LYS A 58 18.59 3.29 3.50
CA LYS A 58 19.57 4.34 3.27
C LYS A 58 19.20 5.17 2.05
N ASN A 59 19.52 6.45 2.10
CA ASN A 59 19.29 7.36 0.99
C ASN A 59 20.61 7.95 0.47
N ILE A 60 20.78 7.89 -0.84
CA ILE A 60 21.88 8.53 -1.56
C ILE A 60 21.33 9.54 -2.55
N ALA A 61 22.10 10.59 -2.84
CA ALA A 61 21.72 11.58 -3.84
C ALA A 61 22.68 11.55 -5.03
N LEU A 62 22.15 11.25 -6.22
CA LEU A 62 22.89 11.26 -7.49
C LEU A 62 22.29 12.26 -8.48
N ASP A 63 23.15 12.84 -9.33
CA ASP A 63 22.74 13.61 -10.49
C ASP A 63 22.78 12.72 -11.74
N LEU A 64 21.62 12.21 -12.14
CA LEU A 64 21.48 11.36 -13.32
C LEU A 64 21.55 12.14 -14.65
N LYS A 65 21.85 13.44 -14.62
CA LYS A 65 22.27 14.21 -15.80
C LYS A 65 23.79 14.21 -15.99
N ASN A 66 24.54 13.85 -14.94
CA ASN A 66 25.99 13.68 -15.02
C ASN A 66 26.31 12.23 -15.42
N PRO A 67 27.12 11.97 -16.46
CA PRO A 67 27.51 10.62 -16.86
C PRO A 67 28.11 9.78 -15.72
N ASP A 68 28.88 10.40 -14.82
CA ASP A 68 29.47 9.70 -13.67
C ASP A 68 28.39 9.26 -12.66
N GLY A 69 27.30 10.03 -12.55
CA GLY A 69 26.13 9.69 -11.75
C GLY A 69 25.34 8.52 -12.35
N VAL A 70 25.23 8.47 -13.69
CA VAL A 70 24.63 7.33 -14.41
C VAL A 70 25.47 6.07 -14.22
N GLU A 71 26.80 6.13 -14.39
CA GLU A 71 27.67 4.97 -14.17
C GLU A 71 27.66 4.52 -12.71
N ALA A 72 27.55 5.43 -11.74
CA ALA A 72 27.36 5.05 -10.34
C ALA A 72 26.03 4.30 -10.12
N ALA A 73 24.93 4.74 -10.73
CA ALA A 73 23.67 4.01 -10.68
C ALA A 73 23.77 2.62 -11.34
N LEU A 74 24.47 2.50 -12.47
CA LEU A 74 24.75 1.21 -13.13
C LEU A 74 25.57 0.28 -12.22
N LYS A 75 26.65 0.78 -11.60
CA LYS A 75 27.48 0.01 -10.64
C LYS A 75 26.68 -0.50 -9.44
N LEU A 76 25.70 0.28 -8.95
CA LEU A 76 24.78 -0.20 -7.91
C LEU A 76 23.91 -1.36 -8.43
N CYS A 77 23.41 -1.25 -9.66
CA CYS A 77 22.61 -2.28 -10.31
C CYS A 77 23.40 -3.57 -10.63
N ASP A 78 24.72 -3.48 -10.84
CA ASP A 78 25.57 -4.68 -11.03
C ASP A 78 25.52 -5.63 -9.82
N ARG A 79 25.15 -5.12 -8.64
CA ARG A 79 25.10 -5.86 -7.38
C ARG A 79 23.70 -6.03 -6.80
N ALA A 80 22.69 -5.41 -7.40
CA ALA A 80 21.32 -5.52 -6.92
C ALA A 80 20.63 -6.76 -7.48
N ASP A 81 19.65 -7.26 -6.73
CA ASP A 81 18.77 -8.33 -7.17
C ASP A 81 17.50 -7.76 -7.82
N ILE A 82 17.05 -6.61 -7.32
CA ILE A 82 15.81 -5.96 -7.73
C ILE A 82 16.05 -4.47 -7.93
N LEU A 83 15.55 -3.92 -9.03
CA LEU A 83 15.40 -2.48 -9.25
C LEU A 83 13.92 -2.14 -9.23
N ILE A 84 13.52 -1.07 -8.54
CA ILE A 84 12.14 -0.55 -8.56
C ILE A 84 12.16 0.91 -8.97
N GLU A 85 11.38 1.25 -10.00
CA GLU A 85 11.19 2.60 -10.48
C GLU A 85 9.73 2.85 -10.87
N GLY A 86 9.31 4.12 -10.82
CA GLY A 86 7.95 4.53 -11.17
C GLY A 86 7.90 5.78 -12.04
N PHE A 87 8.90 5.97 -12.89
CA PHE A 87 8.91 7.06 -13.85
C PHE A 87 7.99 6.76 -15.04
N ARG A 88 7.67 7.81 -15.80
CA ARG A 88 6.89 7.66 -17.03
C ARG A 88 7.62 6.77 -18.04
N PRO A 89 6.89 6.04 -18.91
CA PRO A 89 7.52 5.20 -19.92
C PRO A 89 8.55 5.98 -20.76
N GLY A 90 9.72 5.37 -20.98
CA GLY A 90 10.83 5.96 -21.72
C GLY A 90 11.78 6.85 -20.91
N VAL A 91 11.49 7.15 -19.63
CA VAL A 91 12.39 8.00 -18.82
C VAL A 91 13.69 7.28 -18.51
N MET A 92 13.63 6.03 -18.06
CA MET A 92 14.83 5.28 -17.66
C MET A 92 15.75 5.01 -18.86
N GLU A 93 15.18 4.75 -20.03
CA GLU A 93 15.91 4.59 -21.28
C GLU A 93 16.67 5.87 -21.65
N ARG A 94 16.02 7.04 -21.55
CA ARG A 94 16.68 8.34 -21.79
C ARG A 94 17.79 8.65 -20.78
N LEU A 95 17.71 8.11 -19.58
CA LEU A 95 18.75 8.23 -18.55
C LEU A 95 19.89 7.19 -18.75
N GLY A 96 19.78 6.29 -19.73
CA GLY A 96 20.75 5.21 -19.94
C GLY A 96 20.60 4.06 -18.93
N LEU A 97 19.49 4.00 -18.18
CA LEU A 97 19.21 3.04 -17.12
C LEU A 97 18.01 2.13 -17.48
N GLY A 98 17.75 1.94 -18.78
CA GLY A 98 16.70 1.07 -19.29
C GLY A 98 17.00 -0.43 -19.08
N PRO A 99 15.99 -1.31 -19.21
CA PRO A 99 16.10 -2.75 -18.98
C PRO A 99 17.21 -3.40 -19.80
N ASP A 100 17.33 -3.08 -21.09
CA ASP A 100 18.36 -3.64 -21.95
C ASP A 100 19.77 -3.31 -21.44
N THR A 101 20.01 -2.06 -21.02
CA THR A 101 21.29 -1.65 -20.43
C THR A 101 21.57 -2.39 -19.12
N ILE A 102 20.56 -2.53 -18.27
CA ILE A 102 20.70 -3.21 -16.98
C ILE A 102 20.94 -4.71 -17.17
N PHE A 103 20.18 -5.39 -18.03
CA PHE A 103 20.33 -6.82 -18.28
C PHE A 103 21.63 -7.17 -18.99
N ALA A 104 22.18 -6.27 -19.81
CA ALA A 104 23.51 -6.44 -20.40
C ALA A 104 24.62 -6.54 -19.33
N ARG A 105 24.44 -5.90 -18.18
CA ARG A 105 25.40 -5.90 -17.06
C ARG A 105 25.06 -6.92 -15.99
N ASN A 106 23.78 -7.03 -15.65
CA ASN A 106 23.23 -7.95 -14.66
C ASN A 106 22.05 -8.74 -15.24
N PRO A 107 22.31 -9.88 -15.92
CA PRO A 107 21.26 -10.69 -16.54
C PRO A 107 20.28 -11.33 -15.56
N LYS A 108 20.57 -11.30 -14.25
CA LYS A 108 19.72 -11.87 -13.19
C LYS A 108 18.78 -10.86 -12.54
N MET A 109 18.93 -9.57 -12.85
CA MET A 109 18.18 -8.48 -12.24
C MET A 109 16.66 -8.62 -12.46
N VAL A 110 15.87 -8.43 -11.41
CA VAL A 110 14.44 -8.14 -11.56
C VAL A 110 14.25 -6.65 -11.78
N TYR A 111 13.69 -6.25 -12.93
CA TYR A 111 13.45 -4.83 -13.25
C TYR A 111 11.97 -4.50 -13.05
N GLY A 112 11.63 -3.94 -11.89
CA GLY A 112 10.26 -3.54 -11.54
C GLY A 112 9.92 -2.14 -12.05
N ARG A 113 8.87 -2.05 -12.87
CA ARG A 113 8.28 -0.79 -13.37
C ARG A 113 6.89 -0.62 -12.80
N MET A 114 6.67 0.46 -12.06
CA MET A 114 5.39 0.71 -11.41
C MET A 114 4.79 2.04 -11.85
N THR A 115 3.79 1.97 -12.71
CA THR A 115 3.18 3.17 -13.33
C THR A 115 1.67 3.16 -13.23
N GLY A 116 1.05 4.33 -13.35
CA GLY A 116 -0.40 4.46 -13.28
C GLY A 116 -1.15 3.58 -14.28
N TRP A 117 -0.75 3.70 -15.55
CA TRP A 117 -1.49 3.19 -16.70
C TRP A 117 -0.86 1.95 -17.35
N GLY A 118 0.38 1.59 -16.99
CA GLY A 118 1.20 0.59 -17.68
C GLY A 118 2.29 1.23 -18.56
N GLN A 119 3.24 0.41 -19.04
CA GLN A 119 4.30 0.90 -19.95
C GLN A 119 3.81 1.20 -21.36
N ASP A 120 2.65 0.69 -21.77
CA ASP A 120 2.05 0.90 -23.07
C ASP A 120 0.55 1.25 -22.98
N GLY A 121 -0.08 1.41 -24.14
CA GLY A 121 -1.49 1.78 -24.26
C GLY A 121 -1.74 3.27 -24.55
N PRO A 122 -2.99 3.62 -24.87
CA PRO A 122 -3.34 4.94 -25.43
C PRO A 122 -3.10 6.11 -24.49
N ILE A 123 -3.06 5.86 -23.17
CA ILE A 123 -2.90 6.88 -22.14
C ILE A 123 -1.63 6.71 -21.29
N ALA A 124 -0.72 5.80 -21.68
CA ALA A 124 0.51 5.46 -20.95
C ALA A 124 1.37 6.67 -20.55
N HIS A 125 1.43 7.67 -21.44
CA HIS A 125 2.26 8.87 -21.23
C HIS A 125 1.52 10.01 -20.52
N THR A 126 0.24 9.85 -20.22
CA THR A 126 -0.58 10.87 -19.56
C THR A 126 -0.34 10.88 -18.04
N ALA A 127 -0.55 12.03 -17.41
CA ALA A 127 -0.46 12.13 -15.96
C ALA A 127 -1.71 11.53 -15.29
N GLY A 128 -1.53 10.94 -14.11
CA GLY A 128 -2.63 10.50 -13.26
C GLY A 128 -2.17 10.43 -11.80
N HIS A 129 -3.16 10.27 -10.93
CA HIS A 129 -3.00 9.90 -9.52
C HIS A 129 -3.93 8.74 -9.20
N ASP A 130 -3.78 8.16 -8.01
CA ASP A 130 -4.59 7.04 -7.51
C ASP A 130 -6.06 7.08 -7.98
N ILE A 131 -6.75 8.18 -7.69
CA ILE A 131 -8.17 8.38 -8.04
C ILE A 131 -8.46 8.23 -9.54
N ASN A 132 -7.55 8.66 -10.42
CA ASN A 132 -7.72 8.54 -11.87
C ASN A 132 -7.55 7.09 -12.33
N TYR A 133 -6.66 6.34 -11.69
CA TYR A 133 -6.43 4.93 -12.02
C TYR A 133 -7.65 4.10 -11.64
N ILE A 134 -8.16 4.26 -10.42
CA ILE A 134 -9.33 3.50 -9.94
C ILE A 134 -10.66 3.95 -10.58
N ALA A 135 -10.68 5.14 -11.21
CA ALA A 135 -11.83 5.59 -12.00
C ALA A 135 -12.05 4.75 -13.26
N LEU A 136 -10.99 4.17 -13.84
CA LEU A 136 -11.08 3.35 -15.06
C LEU A 136 -11.36 1.87 -14.81
N THR A 137 -11.47 1.46 -13.55
CA THR A 137 -11.62 0.03 -13.19
C THR A 137 -13.00 -0.32 -12.68
N GLY A 138 -13.90 0.66 -12.56
CA GLY A 138 -15.20 0.51 -11.87
C GLY A 138 -15.09 0.56 -10.34
N ALA A 139 -13.90 0.51 -9.77
CA ALA A 139 -13.69 0.54 -8.31
C ALA A 139 -14.20 1.86 -7.70
N LEU A 140 -13.84 3.02 -8.27
CA LEU A 140 -14.31 4.31 -7.76
C LEU A 140 -15.83 4.45 -7.88
N HIS A 141 -16.43 3.94 -8.96
CA HIS A 141 -17.88 3.99 -9.16
C HIS A 141 -18.63 3.20 -8.07
N ALA A 142 -18.09 2.05 -7.67
CA ALA A 142 -18.68 1.15 -6.68
C ALA A 142 -18.57 1.65 -5.23
N ILE A 143 -17.68 2.60 -4.95
CA ILE A 143 -17.40 3.09 -3.59
C ILE A 143 -18.09 4.43 -3.36
N GLY A 144 -18.82 4.54 -2.25
CA GLY A 144 -19.51 5.76 -1.83
C GLY A 144 -20.99 5.52 -1.62
N THR A 145 -21.75 6.59 -1.39
CA THR A 145 -23.18 6.50 -1.10
C THR A 145 -24.04 6.84 -2.32
N LYS A 146 -25.33 6.48 -2.25
CA LYS A 146 -26.31 6.94 -3.25
C LYS A 146 -26.42 8.46 -3.27
N GLU A 147 -26.36 9.09 -2.10
CA GLU A 147 -26.52 10.54 -1.91
C GLU A 147 -25.31 11.35 -2.39
N ASN A 148 -24.10 10.94 -2.02
CA ASN A 148 -22.89 11.75 -2.23
C ASN A 148 -22.05 11.34 -3.45
N GLY A 149 -22.42 10.23 -4.11
CA GLY A 149 -21.71 9.75 -5.28
C GLY A 149 -20.40 9.02 -4.97
N PRO A 150 -19.55 8.83 -5.99
CA PRO A 150 -18.24 8.18 -5.84
C PRO A 150 -17.36 8.84 -4.79
N THR A 151 -16.80 8.06 -3.87
CA THR A 151 -15.95 8.56 -2.77
C THR A 151 -14.51 8.07 -2.91
N PRO A 152 -13.50 8.96 -2.95
CA PRO A 152 -12.09 8.55 -3.01
C PRO A 152 -11.67 7.78 -1.75
N PRO A 153 -11.23 6.51 -1.86
CA PRO A 153 -10.92 5.65 -0.71
C PRO A 153 -9.47 5.86 -0.22
N LEU A 154 -9.07 7.13 -0.04
CA LEU A 154 -7.68 7.54 0.07
C LEU A 154 -6.89 7.01 -1.15
N ASN A 155 -5.59 6.74 -1.00
CA ASN A 155 -4.78 6.09 -2.04
C ASN A 155 -4.55 4.57 -1.78
N LEU A 156 -5.50 3.93 -1.10
CA LEU A 156 -5.34 2.53 -0.67
C LEU A 156 -5.54 1.54 -1.82
N ILE A 157 -6.37 1.87 -2.81
CA ILE A 157 -6.77 0.93 -3.87
C ILE A 157 -5.81 0.95 -5.04
N GLY A 158 -5.52 2.11 -5.61
CA GLY A 158 -4.65 2.23 -6.78
C GLY A 158 -3.18 2.12 -6.37
N ASP A 159 -2.69 3.07 -5.59
CA ASP A 159 -1.27 3.17 -5.24
C ASP A 159 -0.79 1.96 -4.42
N PHE A 160 -1.46 1.66 -3.30
CA PHE A 160 -0.97 0.62 -2.39
C PHE A 160 -1.45 -0.78 -2.80
N GLY A 161 -2.76 -0.96 -2.93
CA GLY A 161 -3.35 -2.24 -3.28
C GLY A 161 -2.99 -2.71 -4.69
N GLY A 162 -3.24 -1.86 -5.69
CA GLY A 162 -3.08 -2.17 -7.11
C GLY A 162 -1.66 -2.01 -7.63
N GLY A 163 -0.90 -1.05 -7.10
CA GLY A 163 0.48 -0.81 -7.49
C GLY A 163 1.46 -1.58 -6.60
N ALA A 164 1.66 -1.08 -5.38
CA ALA A 164 2.77 -1.50 -4.53
C ALA A 164 2.73 -2.98 -4.13
N LEU A 165 1.56 -3.51 -3.76
CA LEU A 165 1.44 -4.92 -3.38
C LEU A 165 1.59 -5.87 -4.57
N TYR A 166 1.09 -5.50 -5.76
CA TYR A 166 1.32 -6.28 -6.99
C TYR A 166 2.77 -6.21 -7.44
N MET A 167 3.43 -5.05 -7.32
CA MET A 167 4.86 -4.92 -7.59
C MET A 167 5.68 -5.78 -6.62
N ALA A 168 5.40 -5.72 -5.31
CA ALA A 168 6.10 -6.54 -4.33
C ALA A 168 5.90 -8.05 -4.62
N MET A 169 4.67 -8.47 -4.91
CA MET A 169 4.37 -9.86 -5.29
C MET A 169 5.11 -10.28 -6.57
N GLY A 170 5.02 -9.47 -7.63
CA GLY A 170 5.64 -9.74 -8.92
C GLY A 170 7.16 -9.75 -8.85
N ALA A 171 7.76 -8.80 -8.13
CA ALA A 171 9.20 -8.72 -7.92
C ALA A 171 9.73 -9.92 -7.13
N LEU A 172 9.03 -10.36 -6.07
CA LEU A 172 9.41 -11.56 -5.32
C LEU A 172 9.25 -12.83 -6.15
N ALA A 173 8.18 -12.96 -6.95
CA ALA A 173 7.99 -14.08 -7.85
C ALA A 173 9.10 -14.15 -8.92
N ALA A 174 9.41 -13.02 -9.54
CA ALA A 174 10.50 -12.89 -10.52
C ALA A 174 11.87 -13.16 -9.88
N TYR A 175 12.09 -12.71 -8.64
CA TYR A 175 13.33 -12.97 -7.92
C TYR A 175 13.51 -14.46 -7.66
N ILE A 176 12.47 -15.15 -7.17
CA ILE A 176 12.48 -16.61 -6.96
C ILE A 176 12.73 -17.37 -8.27
N GLU A 177 12.15 -16.92 -9.38
CA GLU A 177 12.40 -17.46 -10.71
C GLU A 177 13.87 -17.29 -11.10
N ALA A 178 14.40 -16.07 -10.99
CA ALA A 178 15.77 -15.72 -11.35
C ALA A 178 16.83 -16.49 -10.54
N GLN A 179 16.53 -16.83 -9.28
CA GLN A 179 17.40 -17.69 -8.47
C GLN A 179 17.57 -19.11 -9.05
N LYS A 180 16.57 -19.60 -9.79
CA LYS A 180 16.59 -20.94 -10.42
C LYS A 180 17.11 -20.88 -11.85
N SER A 181 16.62 -19.92 -12.63
CA SER A 181 16.90 -19.80 -14.06
C SER A 181 18.23 -19.10 -14.35
N GLY A 182 18.68 -18.27 -13.42
CA GLY A 182 19.77 -17.33 -13.64
C GLY A 182 19.41 -16.21 -14.61
N LYS A 183 18.12 -15.95 -14.85
CA LYS A 183 17.62 -14.92 -15.75
C LYS A 183 16.60 -14.06 -15.03
N GLY A 184 16.85 -12.76 -15.05
CA GLY A 184 15.91 -11.75 -14.59
C GLY A 184 14.85 -11.45 -15.65
N GLN A 185 13.92 -10.58 -15.29
CA GLN A 185 12.86 -10.13 -16.20
C GLN A 185 12.32 -8.76 -15.79
N VAL A 186 11.61 -8.11 -16.71
CA VAL A 186 10.83 -6.92 -16.40
C VAL A 186 9.52 -7.36 -15.72
N VAL A 187 9.19 -6.70 -14.61
CA VAL A 187 7.87 -6.77 -13.99
C VAL A 187 7.21 -5.43 -14.26
N ASP A 188 6.28 -5.39 -15.21
CA ASP A 188 5.43 -4.22 -15.44
C ASP A 188 4.20 -4.33 -14.55
N THR A 189 3.96 -3.33 -13.71
CA THR A 189 2.80 -3.26 -12.83
C THR A 189 2.11 -1.92 -13.03
N SER A 190 0.83 -2.00 -13.43
CA SER A 190 -0.03 -0.83 -13.51
C SER A 190 -1.04 -0.74 -12.36
N MET A 191 -1.27 0.46 -11.83
CA MET A 191 -2.30 0.65 -10.80
C MET A 191 -3.70 0.36 -11.35
N VAL A 192 -3.95 0.63 -12.64
CA VAL A 192 -5.25 0.31 -13.27
C VAL A 192 -5.49 -1.20 -13.29
N GLU A 193 -4.54 -2.00 -13.77
CA GLU A 193 -4.72 -3.46 -13.80
C GLU A 193 -4.79 -4.05 -12.40
N GLY A 194 -3.94 -3.57 -11.47
CA GLY A 194 -3.97 -4.02 -10.09
C GLY A 194 -5.29 -3.69 -9.39
N ALA A 195 -5.82 -2.49 -9.56
CA ALA A 195 -7.10 -2.10 -9.00
C ALA A 195 -8.28 -2.85 -9.64
N ALA A 196 -8.23 -3.14 -10.95
CA ALA A 196 -9.20 -4.01 -11.60
C ALA A 196 -9.13 -5.45 -11.06
N SER A 197 -7.92 -5.95 -10.83
CA SER A 197 -7.69 -7.28 -10.26
C SER A 197 -8.26 -7.40 -8.84
N LEU A 198 -8.16 -6.34 -8.01
CA LEU A 198 -8.81 -6.29 -6.70
C LEU A 198 -10.35 -6.37 -6.78
N MET A 199 -10.95 -5.97 -7.89
CA MET A 199 -12.39 -6.05 -8.14
C MET A 199 -12.87 -7.39 -8.72
N SER A 200 -11.99 -8.41 -8.83
CA SER A 200 -12.30 -9.69 -9.50
C SER A 200 -13.61 -10.34 -9.04
N SER A 201 -13.89 -10.36 -7.72
CA SER A 201 -15.13 -10.93 -7.18
C SER A 201 -16.38 -10.13 -7.57
N ALA A 202 -16.27 -8.79 -7.62
CA ALA A 202 -17.34 -7.91 -8.06
C ALA A 202 -17.61 -8.07 -9.57
N TYR A 203 -16.58 -8.18 -10.40
CA TYR A 203 -16.74 -8.49 -11.82
C TYR A 203 -17.41 -9.86 -12.05
N GLY A 204 -17.05 -10.89 -11.26
CA GLY A 204 -17.73 -12.19 -11.30
C GLY A 204 -19.20 -12.11 -10.84
N ALA A 205 -19.49 -11.31 -9.81
CA ALA A 205 -20.86 -11.07 -9.35
C ALA A 205 -21.69 -10.26 -10.36
N LEU A 206 -21.07 -9.31 -11.08
CA LEU A 206 -21.69 -8.59 -12.18
C LEU A 206 -22.05 -9.53 -13.33
N ALA A 207 -21.10 -10.38 -13.74
CA ALA A 207 -21.31 -11.36 -14.81
C ALA A 207 -22.42 -12.36 -14.49
N SER A 208 -22.63 -12.71 -13.22
CA SER A 208 -23.73 -13.58 -12.79
C SER A 208 -25.07 -12.86 -12.57
N GLY A 209 -25.10 -11.53 -12.69
CA GLY A 209 -26.27 -10.69 -12.40
C GLY A 209 -26.56 -10.47 -10.91
N ALA A 210 -25.69 -10.94 -10.02
CA ALA A 210 -25.84 -10.75 -8.57
C ALA A 210 -25.50 -9.32 -8.13
N PHE A 211 -24.52 -8.69 -8.79
CA PHE A 211 -24.12 -7.31 -8.54
C PHE A 211 -25.01 -6.33 -9.33
N LYS A 212 -25.57 -5.32 -8.66
CA LYS A 212 -26.22 -4.18 -9.31
C LYS A 212 -25.23 -3.04 -9.39
N GLU A 213 -25.11 -2.43 -10.57
CA GLU A 213 -24.22 -1.28 -10.82
C GLU A 213 -24.79 0.02 -10.25
N GLU A 214 -25.18 -0.02 -8.98
CA GLU A 214 -25.69 1.10 -8.18
C GLU A 214 -24.95 1.07 -6.84
N ARG A 215 -24.52 2.23 -6.33
CA ARG A 215 -23.88 2.33 -4.99
C ARG A 215 -24.86 1.93 -3.89
N GLU A 216 -24.33 1.46 -2.75
CA GLU A 216 -25.10 0.98 -1.60
C GLU A 216 -26.30 0.11 -2.01
N SER A 217 -26.06 -0.83 -2.92
CA SER A 217 -27.12 -1.72 -3.41
C SER A 217 -26.73 -3.17 -3.26
N ASN A 218 -25.48 -3.48 -2.95
CA ASN A 218 -24.91 -4.81 -2.91
C ASN A 218 -24.58 -5.22 -1.47
N ARG A 219 -24.09 -6.45 -1.31
CA ARG A 219 -23.81 -7.00 0.02
C ARG A 219 -22.63 -6.32 0.71
N LEU A 220 -21.58 -5.97 -0.03
CA LEU A 220 -20.31 -5.50 0.55
C LEU A 220 -20.05 -3.99 0.37
N ASP A 221 -21.03 -3.23 -0.12
CA ASP A 221 -20.92 -1.79 -0.40
C ASP A 221 -21.80 -0.92 0.52
N GLY A 222 -22.32 -1.50 1.61
CA GLY A 222 -23.24 -0.81 2.53
C GLY A 222 -24.71 -0.88 2.14
N GLY A 223 -25.06 -1.61 1.06
CA GLY A 223 -26.44 -1.74 0.61
C GLY A 223 -27.32 -2.64 1.48
N CYS A 224 -26.76 -3.69 2.09
CA CYS A 224 -27.51 -4.54 3.01
C CYS A 224 -27.37 -4.08 4.47
N HIS A 225 -28.43 -4.26 5.25
CA HIS A 225 -28.49 -3.82 6.65
C HIS A 225 -27.55 -4.59 7.60
N HIS A 226 -27.07 -5.76 7.19
CA HIS A 226 -26.18 -6.59 8.01
C HIS A 226 -24.70 -6.49 7.58
N TYR A 227 -24.37 -5.59 6.63
CA TYR A 227 -23.01 -5.20 6.29
C TYR A 227 -22.99 -3.69 6.01
N ALA A 228 -22.91 -2.89 7.07
CA ALA A 228 -23.03 -1.44 7.00
C ALA A 228 -22.41 -0.75 8.22
N THR A 229 -22.24 0.56 8.13
CA THR A 229 -21.96 1.42 9.26
C THR A 229 -23.23 2.10 9.77
N TYR A 230 -23.31 2.32 11.08
CA TYR A 230 -24.44 2.96 11.75
C TYR A 230 -23.96 4.05 12.70
N GLU A 231 -24.63 5.20 12.65
CA GLU A 231 -24.42 6.30 13.58
C GLU A 231 -25.06 5.97 14.95
N THR A 232 -24.35 6.28 16.04
CA THR A 232 -24.79 6.08 17.42
C THR A 232 -25.32 7.38 18.05
N SER A 233 -25.86 7.34 19.27
CA SER A 233 -26.53 8.50 19.90
C SER A 233 -25.61 9.72 20.13
N ASP A 234 -24.31 9.49 20.17
CA ASP A 234 -23.22 10.44 20.36
C ASP A 234 -22.61 10.96 19.05
N GLY A 235 -23.17 10.59 17.89
CA GLY A 235 -22.67 10.98 16.55
C GLY A 235 -21.43 10.20 16.09
N GLU A 236 -20.96 9.25 16.90
CA GLU A 236 -19.92 8.28 16.52
C GLU A 236 -20.53 7.17 15.65
N HIS A 237 -19.70 6.24 15.18
CA HIS A 237 -20.15 5.17 14.29
C HIS A 237 -19.67 3.78 14.74
N ILE A 238 -20.46 2.77 14.41
CA ILE A 238 -20.14 1.35 14.55
C ILE A 238 -20.21 0.66 13.18
N ALA A 239 -19.49 -0.44 13.02
CA ALA A 239 -19.54 -1.29 11.84
C ALA A 239 -20.15 -2.65 12.19
N ILE A 240 -21.08 -3.10 11.35
CA ILE A 240 -21.69 -4.42 11.41
C ILE A 240 -21.34 -5.16 10.13
N GLY A 241 -20.91 -6.42 10.25
CA GLY A 241 -20.60 -7.31 9.13
C GLY A 241 -21.17 -8.72 9.32
N ALA A 242 -22.35 -8.85 9.92
CA ALA A 242 -23.01 -10.11 10.27
C ALA A 242 -23.66 -10.77 9.04
N ASN A 243 -22.86 -11.21 8.07
CA ASN A 243 -23.33 -11.82 6.83
C ASN A 243 -23.93 -13.22 7.03
N GLU A 244 -23.37 -14.02 7.93
CA GLU A 244 -23.81 -15.37 8.17
C GLU A 244 -25.07 -15.40 9.08
N PRO A 245 -26.10 -16.22 8.76
CA PRO A 245 -27.38 -16.18 9.46
C PRO A 245 -27.31 -16.34 10.98
N GLN A 246 -26.38 -17.15 11.49
CA GLN A 246 -26.21 -17.36 12.93
C GLN A 246 -25.69 -16.12 13.65
N PHE A 247 -24.75 -15.38 13.05
CA PHE A 247 -24.21 -14.15 13.63
C PHE A 247 -25.23 -13.01 13.50
N TYR A 248 -25.98 -12.97 12.38
CA TYR A 248 -27.08 -12.03 12.21
C TYR A 248 -28.17 -12.23 13.26
N LYS A 249 -28.57 -13.48 13.50
CA LYS A 249 -29.54 -13.82 14.55
C LYS A 249 -29.05 -13.37 15.93
N LEU A 250 -27.81 -13.70 16.29
CA LEU A 250 -27.23 -13.29 17.57
C LEU A 250 -27.14 -11.76 17.71
N MET A 251 -26.85 -11.06 16.61
CA MET A 251 -26.87 -9.59 16.57
C MET A 251 -28.28 -9.07 16.87
N LEU A 252 -29.30 -9.58 16.18
CA LEU A 252 -30.70 -9.20 16.44
C LEU A 252 -31.10 -9.44 17.91
N GLU A 253 -30.77 -10.60 18.47
CA GLU A 253 -31.00 -10.88 19.90
C GLU A 253 -30.29 -9.88 20.81
N THR A 254 -29.02 -9.55 20.50
CA THR A 254 -28.19 -8.63 21.31
C THR A 254 -28.72 -7.19 21.29
N VAL A 255 -29.30 -6.75 20.17
CA VAL A 255 -29.86 -5.39 20.03
C VAL A 255 -31.34 -5.31 20.40
N GLY A 256 -31.94 -6.39 20.92
CA GLY A 256 -33.33 -6.43 21.37
C GLY A 256 -34.37 -6.64 20.26
N LEU A 257 -33.96 -7.15 19.10
CA LEU A 257 -34.79 -7.46 17.93
C LEU A 257 -34.96 -8.96 17.68
N GLY A 258 -34.62 -9.83 18.64
CA GLY A 258 -34.70 -11.30 18.47
C GLY A 258 -36.10 -11.81 18.10
N ASP A 259 -37.15 -11.19 18.65
CA ASP A 259 -38.56 -11.51 18.38
C ASP A 259 -39.22 -10.54 17.37
N ALA A 260 -38.44 -9.63 16.78
CA ALA A 260 -38.97 -8.66 15.83
C ALA A 260 -39.35 -9.34 14.52
N ASN A 261 -40.53 -9.02 13.99
CA ASN A 261 -40.98 -9.50 12.68
C ASN A 261 -40.32 -8.67 11.56
N LEU A 262 -39.05 -8.94 11.29
CA LEU A 262 -38.29 -8.31 10.21
C LEU A 262 -38.38 -9.14 8.91
N PRO A 263 -38.44 -8.48 7.74
CA PRO A 263 -38.16 -9.13 6.47
C PRO A 263 -36.86 -9.95 6.49
N ALA A 264 -36.84 -11.04 5.72
CA ALA A 264 -35.75 -12.00 5.72
C ALA A 264 -34.39 -11.35 5.38
N GLN A 265 -33.31 -11.84 6.00
CA GLN A 265 -31.96 -11.27 5.82
C GLN A 265 -31.54 -11.15 4.34
N ALA A 266 -31.86 -12.17 3.53
CA ALA A 266 -31.50 -12.21 2.11
C ALA A 266 -32.46 -11.44 1.19
N ASP A 267 -33.55 -10.88 1.73
CA ASP A 267 -34.54 -10.13 0.97
C ASP A 267 -34.03 -8.72 0.66
N ARG A 268 -33.46 -8.58 -0.54
CA ARG A 268 -32.84 -7.35 -1.02
C ARG A 268 -33.81 -6.18 -1.13
N ASP A 269 -35.07 -6.44 -1.42
CA ASP A 269 -36.07 -5.37 -1.61
C ASP A 269 -36.42 -4.70 -0.28
N ASN A 270 -36.21 -5.41 0.84
CA ASN A 270 -36.47 -4.93 2.19
C ASN A 270 -35.21 -4.57 2.99
N TRP A 271 -34.02 -4.60 2.38
CA TRP A 271 -32.78 -4.18 3.07
C TRP A 271 -32.84 -2.76 3.60
N LEU A 272 -33.44 -1.81 2.87
CA LEU A 272 -33.56 -0.43 3.31
C LEU A 272 -34.41 -0.32 4.59
N GLN A 273 -35.58 -0.96 4.63
CA GLN A 273 -36.45 -0.98 5.81
C GLN A 273 -35.73 -1.57 7.04
N ASN A 274 -35.03 -2.68 6.84
CA ASN A 274 -34.26 -3.29 7.92
C ASN A 274 -33.09 -2.40 8.37
N LYS A 275 -32.45 -1.69 7.44
CA LYS A 275 -31.37 -0.73 7.74
C LYS A 275 -31.89 0.44 8.57
N GLU A 276 -33.05 1.00 8.24
CA GLU A 276 -33.70 2.05 9.02
C GLU A 276 -34.06 1.58 10.44
N THR A 277 -34.56 0.34 10.57
CA THR A 277 -34.87 -0.26 11.87
C THR A 277 -33.61 -0.41 12.73
N LEU A 278 -32.54 -0.97 12.17
CA LEU A 278 -31.27 -1.10 12.88
C LEU A 278 -30.65 0.26 13.21
N ALA A 279 -30.71 1.23 12.30
CA ALA A 279 -30.21 2.58 12.53
C ALA A 279 -30.95 3.25 13.70
N ALA A 280 -32.28 3.11 13.78
CA ALA A 280 -33.06 3.63 14.89
C ALA A 280 -32.65 2.99 16.22
N VAL A 281 -32.40 1.68 16.24
CA VAL A 281 -31.91 0.98 17.43
C VAL A 281 -30.52 1.47 17.80
N PHE A 282 -29.57 1.53 16.88
CA PHE A 282 -28.20 1.94 17.18
C PHE A 282 -28.09 3.41 17.62
N LYS A 283 -29.03 4.27 17.23
CA LYS A 283 -29.15 5.64 17.76
C LYS A 283 -29.62 5.76 19.21
N THR A 284 -29.97 4.67 19.88
CA THR A 284 -30.45 4.70 21.28
C THR A 284 -29.35 4.68 22.33
N LYS A 285 -28.11 4.36 21.94
CA LYS A 285 -26.95 4.26 22.84
C LYS A 285 -25.71 4.85 22.21
N THR A 286 -24.72 5.17 23.05
CA THR A 286 -23.40 5.64 22.60
C THR A 286 -22.60 4.50 21.96
N ARG A 287 -21.56 4.83 21.19
CA ARG A 287 -20.63 3.82 20.65
C ARG A 287 -19.98 2.99 21.76
N GLU A 288 -19.67 3.59 22.90
CA GLU A 288 -19.06 2.88 24.04
C GLU A 288 -20.03 1.90 24.70
N GLU A 289 -21.29 2.29 24.90
CA GLU A 289 -22.33 1.40 25.42
C GLU A 289 -22.58 0.21 24.50
N TRP A 290 -22.59 0.42 23.18
CA TRP A 290 -22.67 -0.68 22.21
C TRP A 290 -21.44 -1.58 22.22
N THR A 291 -20.26 -1.00 22.37
CA THR A 291 -19.01 -1.75 22.48
C THR A 291 -19.04 -2.65 23.70
N ALA A 292 -19.45 -2.14 24.87
CA ALA A 292 -19.60 -2.94 26.07
C ALA A 292 -20.61 -4.11 25.92
N LEU A 293 -21.62 -3.95 25.06
CA LEU A 293 -22.64 -4.98 24.81
C LEU A 293 -22.24 -6.00 23.74
N MET A 294 -21.45 -5.62 22.73
CA MET A 294 -21.21 -6.43 21.52
C MET A 294 -19.77 -6.88 21.33
N GLU A 295 -18.78 -6.19 21.91
CA GLU A 295 -17.39 -6.57 21.77
C GLU A 295 -17.15 -7.98 22.36
N GLN A 296 -16.31 -8.77 21.68
CA GLN A 296 -16.01 -10.17 22.02
C GLN A 296 -17.21 -11.14 21.93
N LYS A 297 -18.32 -10.73 21.29
CA LYS A 297 -19.40 -11.63 20.88
C LYS A 297 -19.29 -11.95 19.38
N ASP A 298 -19.86 -13.08 18.98
CA ASP A 298 -19.93 -13.54 17.59
C ASP A 298 -21.04 -12.81 16.79
N VAL A 299 -21.02 -11.47 16.83
CA VAL A 299 -22.00 -10.60 16.15
C VAL A 299 -21.40 -9.76 15.02
N CYS A 300 -20.12 -9.98 14.70
CA CYS A 300 -19.39 -9.26 13.65
C CYS A 300 -19.47 -7.73 13.81
N TYR A 301 -19.17 -7.26 15.02
CA TYR A 301 -19.21 -5.85 15.43
C TYR A 301 -17.80 -5.29 15.62
N ALA A 302 -17.61 -4.01 15.27
CA ALA A 302 -16.48 -3.20 15.75
C ALA A 302 -16.88 -1.71 15.87
N PRO A 303 -16.31 -0.96 16.83
CA PRO A 303 -16.42 0.50 16.80
C PRO A 303 -15.61 1.06 15.61
N VAL A 304 -16.15 2.07 14.93
CA VAL A 304 -15.38 2.81 13.89
C VAL A 304 -14.47 3.79 14.61
N LEU A 305 -13.17 3.48 14.65
CA LEU A 305 -12.19 4.23 15.43
C LEU A 305 -11.48 5.32 14.62
N ARG A 306 -11.20 6.44 15.27
CA ARG A 306 -10.20 7.41 14.82
C ARG A 306 -8.80 6.79 14.86
N MET A 307 -7.84 7.36 14.13
CA MET A 307 -6.45 6.86 14.14
C MET A 307 -5.84 6.83 15.56
N SER A 308 -6.06 7.87 16.37
CA SER A 308 -5.57 7.94 17.75
C SER A 308 -6.20 6.87 18.65
N GLU A 309 -7.50 6.61 18.50
CA GLU A 309 -8.22 5.56 19.23
C GLU A 309 -7.75 4.17 18.81
N SER A 310 -7.56 3.95 17.51
CA SER A 310 -7.06 2.69 16.96
C SER A 310 -5.68 2.33 17.49
N MET A 311 -4.79 3.30 17.66
CA MET A 311 -3.47 3.11 18.27
C MET A 311 -3.54 2.68 19.74
N ALA A 312 -4.59 3.07 20.46
CA ALA A 312 -4.80 2.74 21.87
C ALA A 312 -5.67 1.51 22.10
N HIS A 313 -6.34 0.99 21.05
CA HIS A 313 -7.27 -0.13 21.17
C HIS A 313 -6.57 -1.38 21.76
N PRO A 314 -7.15 -2.07 22.77
CA PRO A 314 -6.49 -3.19 23.46
C PRO A 314 -5.99 -4.29 22.52
N HIS A 315 -6.76 -4.63 21.47
CA HIS A 315 -6.32 -5.60 20.46
C HIS A 315 -5.07 -5.14 19.70
N ASN A 316 -5.02 -3.86 19.30
CA ASN A 316 -3.88 -3.32 18.55
C ASN A 316 -2.65 -3.15 19.44
N VAL A 317 -2.84 -2.79 20.71
CA VAL A 317 -1.77 -2.75 21.72
C VAL A 317 -1.22 -4.15 21.96
N HIS A 318 -2.08 -5.14 22.24
CA HIS A 318 -1.67 -6.52 22.48
C HIS A 318 -0.91 -7.10 21.29
N ARG A 319 -1.39 -6.82 20.07
CA ARG A 319 -0.68 -7.26 18.87
C ARG A 319 0.60 -6.47 18.67
N GLY A 320 0.69 -5.20 19.07
CA GLY A 320 1.76 -4.30 18.60
C GLY A 320 1.56 -3.95 17.12
N THR A 321 0.30 -3.68 16.73
CA THR A 321 -0.06 -3.24 15.36
C THR A 321 0.63 -1.92 15.02
N PHE A 322 0.78 -1.04 16.02
CA PHE A 322 1.49 0.22 15.90
C PHE A 322 2.77 0.16 16.73
N VAL A 323 3.84 0.72 16.20
CA VAL A 323 5.17 0.83 16.81
C VAL A 323 5.61 2.29 16.81
N GLU A 324 6.64 2.60 17.59
CA GLU A 324 7.23 3.94 17.62
C GLU A 324 8.65 3.88 17.05
N VAL A 325 8.94 4.74 16.07
CA VAL A 325 10.27 4.90 15.47
C VAL A 325 10.57 6.39 15.46
N ASP A 326 11.70 6.78 16.04
CA ASP A 326 12.15 8.17 16.15
C ASP A 326 11.07 9.15 16.68
N GLY A 327 10.30 8.66 17.66
CA GLY A 327 9.21 9.40 18.31
C GLY A 327 7.92 9.51 17.48
N VAL A 328 7.80 8.78 16.37
CA VAL A 328 6.60 8.74 15.52
C VAL A 328 5.90 7.39 15.67
N LYS A 329 4.68 7.40 16.22
CA LYS A 329 3.80 6.22 16.25
C LYS A 329 3.24 5.96 14.86
N GLN A 330 3.40 4.73 14.39
CA GLN A 330 3.07 4.32 13.02
C GLN A 330 2.77 2.82 12.94
N PRO A 331 2.12 2.33 11.86
CA PRO A 331 1.92 0.89 11.66
C PRO A 331 3.25 0.12 11.63
N GLY A 332 3.33 -0.99 12.36
CA GLY A 332 4.48 -1.90 12.32
C GLY A 332 4.51 -2.75 11.05
N PRO A 333 5.57 -3.55 10.83
CA PRO A 333 5.67 -4.46 9.69
C PRO A 333 4.51 -5.47 9.62
N ALA A 334 4.04 -5.73 8.40
CA ALA A 334 3.05 -6.77 8.10
C ALA A 334 3.42 -7.49 6.78
N PRO A 335 3.22 -8.82 6.67
CA PRO A 335 2.68 -9.74 7.67
C PRO A 335 3.71 -10.11 8.76
N ARG A 336 3.30 -10.96 9.73
CA ARG A 336 4.20 -11.52 10.75
C ARG A 336 4.77 -12.85 10.30
N PHE A 337 6.08 -12.94 10.32
CA PHE A 337 6.80 -14.19 10.10
C PHE A 337 7.21 -14.79 11.44
N GLU A 338 6.82 -16.04 11.69
CA GLU A 338 7.09 -16.74 12.96
C GLU A 338 8.60 -16.94 13.19
N ARG A 339 9.32 -17.45 12.17
CA ARG A 339 10.76 -17.80 12.28
C ARG A 339 11.70 -16.65 11.91
N THR A 340 11.31 -15.81 10.97
CA THR A 340 12.15 -14.74 10.40
C THR A 340 11.44 -13.41 10.55
N ALA A 341 11.21 -12.98 11.79
CA ALA A 341 10.43 -11.78 12.07
C ALA A 341 10.97 -10.55 11.30
N SER A 342 10.05 -9.80 10.70
CA SER A 342 10.30 -8.48 10.12
C SER A 342 10.65 -7.48 11.23
N ALA A 343 11.45 -6.48 10.88
CA ALA A 343 11.84 -5.40 11.78
C ALA A 343 12.03 -4.12 10.97
N ILE A 344 11.82 -2.96 11.60
CA ILE A 344 12.11 -1.66 10.98
C ILE A 344 13.60 -1.35 11.26
N PRO A 345 14.50 -1.38 10.27
CA PRO A 345 15.94 -1.24 10.52
C PRO A 345 16.36 0.14 11.03
N SER A 346 15.68 1.19 10.57
CA SER A 346 15.98 2.59 10.88
C SER A 346 14.75 3.47 10.60
N GLY A 347 14.77 4.71 11.08
CA GLY A 347 13.83 5.74 10.62
C GLY A 347 14.04 6.15 9.16
N CYS A 348 13.38 7.24 8.77
CA CYS A 348 13.45 7.79 7.43
C CYS A 348 14.75 8.58 7.21
N ALA A 349 15.46 8.32 6.12
CA ALA A 349 16.71 9.00 5.77
C ALA A 349 16.49 10.16 4.79
N TYR A 350 17.05 11.33 5.09
CA TYR A 350 17.02 12.52 4.24
C TYR A 350 17.72 12.25 2.89
N ALA A 351 17.31 13.00 1.86
CA ALA A 351 18.00 12.99 0.57
C ALA A 351 19.52 13.21 0.76
N GLY A 352 20.32 12.23 0.33
CA GLY A 352 21.78 12.26 0.42
C GLY A 352 22.37 12.12 1.83
N GLU A 353 21.57 11.75 2.84
CA GLU A 353 22.05 11.56 4.22
C GLU A 353 23.12 10.49 4.32
N ASN A 354 23.00 9.41 3.54
CA ASN A 354 23.87 8.26 3.65
C ASN A 354 24.74 8.07 2.39
N THR A 355 24.90 9.09 1.54
CA THR A 355 25.59 8.97 0.25
C THR A 355 26.95 8.28 0.37
N LYS A 356 27.83 8.77 1.26
CA LYS A 356 29.17 8.18 1.41
C LYS A 356 29.12 6.73 1.91
N ASP A 357 28.44 6.51 3.03
CA ASP A 357 28.44 5.22 3.72
C ASP A 357 27.72 4.14 2.89
N ALA A 358 26.59 4.48 2.27
CA ALA A 358 25.84 3.54 1.45
C ALA A 358 26.60 3.16 0.16
N LEU A 359 27.27 4.11 -0.49
CA LEU A 359 28.13 3.79 -1.64
C LEU A 359 29.30 2.88 -1.23
N ALA A 360 29.94 3.15 -0.10
CA ALA A 360 31.01 2.29 0.43
C ALA A 360 30.50 0.86 0.72
N ASP A 361 29.36 0.73 1.41
CA ASP A 361 28.72 -0.57 1.70
C ASP A 361 28.33 -1.35 0.44
N TRP A 362 28.02 -0.63 -0.64
CA TRP A 362 27.72 -1.21 -1.94
C TRP A 362 28.96 -1.39 -2.83
N GLY A 363 30.16 -1.19 -2.26
CA GLY A 363 31.43 -1.60 -2.84
C GLY A 363 32.13 -0.56 -3.71
N PHE A 364 31.78 0.72 -3.56
CA PHE A 364 32.56 1.81 -4.15
C PHE A 364 33.82 2.05 -3.31
N GLY A 365 34.96 2.25 -3.98
CA GLY A 365 36.20 2.64 -3.32
C GLY A 365 36.15 4.11 -2.87
N ALA A 366 36.93 4.46 -1.83
CA ALA A 366 36.97 5.84 -1.31
C ALA A 366 37.29 6.88 -2.40
N GLY A 367 38.22 6.58 -3.31
CA GLY A 367 38.56 7.46 -4.43
C GLY A 367 37.42 7.66 -5.43
N ASP A 368 36.62 6.62 -5.70
CA ASP A 368 35.44 6.72 -6.57
C ASP A 368 34.39 7.63 -5.91
N ILE A 369 34.15 7.45 -4.60
CA ILE A 369 33.19 8.25 -3.83
C ILE A 369 33.62 9.73 -3.80
N ASP A 370 34.88 10.01 -3.52
CA ASP A 370 35.41 11.37 -3.49
C ASP A 370 35.34 12.03 -4.89
N SER A 371 35.56 11.26 -5.96
CA SER A 371 35.41 11.76 -7.34
C SER A 371 33.97 12.10 -7.68
N LEU A 372 33.01 11.25 -7.27
CA LEU A 372 31.58 11.49 -7.47
C LEU A 372 31.10 12.75 -6.73
N LEU A 373 31.58 12.97 -5.51
CA LEU A 373 31.24 14.17 -4.74
C LEU A 373 31.88 15.42 -5.32
N THR A 374 33.15 15.33 -5.73
CA THR A 374 33.91 16.46 -6.29
C THR A 374 33.34 16.92 -7.64
N SER A 375 32.92 15.98 -8.48
CA SER A 375 32.30 16.27 -9.79
C SER A 375 30.85 16.76 -9.69
N GLY A 376 30.23 16.67 -8.50
CA GLY A 376 28.81 16.95 -8.29
C GLY A 376 27.88 15.85 -8.80
N ALA A 377 28.42 14.71 -9.27
CA ALA A 377 27.65 13.54 -9.66
C ALA A 377 26.91 12.89 -8.48
N ALA A 378 27.42 13.07 -7.26
CA ALA A 378 26.78 12.69 -6.01
C ALA A 378 26.79 13.86 -5.02
N LYS A 379 25.87 13.84 -4.05
CA LYS A 379 25.84 14.84 -2.98
C LYS A 379 25.60 14.18 -1.62
N GLN A 380 26.44 14.53 -0.66
CA GLN A 380 26.24 14.22 0.76
C GLN A 380 25.47 15.39 1.40
N ARG A 381 24.50 15.10 2.27
CA ARG A 381 23.78 16.12 3.05
C ARG A 381 24.71 16.86 4.01
#